data_AF-A0A933UH41-F1
#
_entry.id   AF-A0A933UH41-F1
#
_cell.length_a   1.000
_cell.length_b   1.000
_cell.length_c   1.000
_cell.angle_alpha   90.00
_cell.angle_beta   90.00
_cell.angle_gamma   90.00
#
_symmetry.space_group_name_H-M   'P 1'
#
loop_
_entity.id
_entity.type
_entity.pdbx_description
1 polymer ?
#
loop_
_entity_poly.entity_id
_entity_poly.type
_entity_poly.pdbx_seq_one_letter_code
_entity_poly.pdbx_strand_id
1 'polypeptide(L)'
;MSKGIGGKNQKRFTDEEMGAIALAYVRNRVKKSDILHANPNSARREIGNTAKELGIPYEKCAQFIEQILQDVVIDISLALK
;
A
#
# COMPACT_ATOMS: atom_id res chain seq x y z
N MET A 1 -27.34 37.72 -6.22
CA MET A 1 -27.84 36.45 -5.64
C MET A 1 -26.70 35.45 -5.61
N SER A 2 -25.95 35.38 -4.50
CA SER A 2 -24.83 34.45 -4.34
C SER A 2 -25.35 33.08 -3.93
N LYS A 3 -25.21 32.09 -4.79
CA LYS A 3 -25.44 30.68 -4.43
C LYS A 3 -24.29 30.24 -3.52
N GLY A 4 -24.59 30.13 -2.22
CA GLY A 4 -23.70 29.49 -1.25
C GLY A 4 -23.44 28.06 -1.68
N ILE A 5 -22.19 27.76 -2.01
CA ILE A 5 -21.74 26.38 -2.22
C ILE A 5 -21.81 25.74 -0.84
N GLY A 6 -22.85 24.93 -0.61
CA GLY A 6 -23.01 24.16 0.60
C GLY A 6 -21.73 23.39 0.87
N GLY A 7 -21.03 23.78 1.93
CA GLY A 7 -19.83 23.10 2.38
C GLY A 7 -20.20 21.66 2.65
N LYS A 8 -19.81 20.76 1.73
CA LYS A 8 -19.87 19.33 2.00
C LYS A 8 -19.00 19.12 3.23
N ASN A 9 -19.62 18.79 4.35
CA ASN A 9 -18.93 18.33 5.55
C ASN A 9 -18.17 17.08 5.15
N GLN A 10 -16.93 17.25 4.68
CA GLN A 10 -16.07 16.17 4.25
C GLN A 10 -15.63 15.50 5.56
N LYS A 11 -16.37 14.45 5.94
CA LYS A 11 -16.05 13.66 7.11
C LYS A 11 -14.59 13.20 6.95
N ARG A 12 -13.74 13.56 7.91
CA ARG A 12 -12.35 13.10 7.92
C ARG A 12 -12.35 11.60 8.14
N PHE A 13 -11.47 10.90 7.42
CA PHE A 13 -11.26 9.48 7.62
C PHE A 13 -10.63 9.21 8.98
N THR A 14 -10.97 8.06 9.57
CA THR A 14 -10.23 7.53 10.72
C THR A 14 -8.90 6.94 10.26
N ASP A 15 -7.95 6.76 11.18
CA ASP A 15 -6.66 6.13 10.87
C ASP A 15 -6.83 4.70 10.33
N GLU A 16 -7.84 3.97 10.82
CA GLU A 16 -8.18 2.62 10.31
C GLU A 16 -8.71 2.68 8.87
N GLU A 17 -9.62 3.61 8.56
CA GLU A 17 -10.12 3.80 7.20
C GLU A 17 -8.97 4.17 6.25
N MET A 18 -8.07 5.06 6.69
CA MET A 18 -6.89 5.44 5.93
C MET A 18 -5.95 4.25 5.70
N GLY A 19 -5.72 3.41 6.72
CA GLY A 19 -4.92 2.20 6.61
C GLY A 19 -5.49 1.20 5.61
N ALA A 20 -6.80 0.97 5.65
CA ALA A 20 -7.49 0.08 4.71
C ALA A 20 -7.38 0.60 3.26
N ILE A 21 -7.58 1.91 3.05
CA ILE A 21 -7.44 2.55 1.74
C ILE A 21 -6.00 2.45 1.24
N ALA A 22 -5.02 2.74 2.09
CA ALA A 22 -3.61 2.65 1.74
C ALA A 22 -3.22 1.23 1.32
N LEU A 23 -3.65 0.20 2.06
CA LEU A 23 -3.39 -1.19 1.73
C LEU A 23 -4.01 -1.59 0.38
N ALA A 24 -5.26 -1.20 0.13
CA ALA A 24 -5.92 -1.47 -1.15
C ALA A 24 -5.22 -0.78 -2.33
N TYR A 25 -4.76 0.46 -2.13
CA TYR A 25 -4.02 1.20 -3.14
C TYR A 25 -2.67 0.54 -3.47
N VAL A 26 -1.90 0.16 -2.45
CA VAL A 26 -0.61 -0.52 -2.62
C VAL A 26 -0.80 -1.87 -3.34
N ARG A 27 -1.76 -2.70 -2.93
CA ARG A 27 -2.08 -3.98 -3.61
C ARG A 27 -2.39 -3.77 -5.09
N ASN A 28 -3.24 -2.79 -5.42
CA ASN A 28 -3.58 -2.48 -6.81
C ASN A 28 -2.38 -1.96 -7.60
N ARG A 29 -1.49 -1.19 -6.97
CA ARG A 29 -0.28 -0.70 -7.62
C ARG A 29 0.66 -1.86 -7.94
N VAL A 30 0.89 -2.77 -6.98
CA VAL A 30 1.71 -3.98 -7.17
C VAL A 30 1.15 -4.83 -8.30
N LYS A 31 -0.18 -5.12 -8.31
CA LYS A 31 -0.86 -5.86 -9.39
C LYS A 31 -0.63 -5.27 -10.79
N LYS A 32 -0.60 -3.94 -10.88
CA LYS A 32 -0.48 -3.20 -12.16
C LYS A 32 0.96 -2.88 -12.56
N SER A 33 1.91 -3.02 -11.65
CA SER A 33 3.28 -2.58 -11.86
C SER A 33 4.22 -3.74 -12.10
N ASP A 34 5.28 -3.48 -12.86
CA ASP A 34 6.49 -4.29 -12.93
C ASP A 34 7.30 -4.28 -11.63
N ILE A 35 6.74 -3.97 -10.45
CA ILE A 35 7.45 -4.03 -9.17
C ILE A 35 7.99 -5.45 -8.91
N LEU A 36 7.35 -6.48 -9.47
CA LEU A 36 7.89 -7.85 -9.46
C LEU A 36 9.23 -7.98 -10.23
N HIS A 37 9.54 -7.03 -11.12
CA HIS A 37 10.80 -6.92 -11.84
C HIS A 37 11.80 -5.94 -11.19
N ALA A 38 11.44 -5.32 -10.06
CA ALA A 38 12.35 -4.42 -9.36
C ALA A 38 13.57 -5.18 -8.83
N ASN A 39 14.75 -4.61 -9.04
CA ASN A 39 16.02 -5.17 -8.57
C ASN A 39 15.93 -5.49 -7.06
N PRO A 40 16.25 -6.72 -6.62
CA PRO A 40 16.17 -7.11 -5.20
C PRO A 40 16.92 -6.16 -4.24
N ASN A 41 18.00 -5.54 -4.72
CA ASN A 41 18.79 -4.60 -3.92
C ASN A 41 18.11 -3.25 -3.73
N SER A 42 17.34 -2.77 -4.71
CA SER A 42 16.59 -1.51 -4.55
C SER A 42 15.42 -1.70 -3.59
N ALA A 43 14.72 -2.83 -3.69
CA ALA A 43 13.62 -3.16 -2.79
C ALA A 43 14.09 -3.26 -1.32
N ARG A 44 15.20 -3.98 -1.06
CA ARG A 44 15.78 -4.06 0.29
C ARG A 44 16.16 -2.69 0.87
N ARG A 45 16.72 -1.81 0.05
CA ARG A 45 17.11 -0.45 0.48
C ARG A 45 15.88 0.39 0.83
N GLU A 46 14.83 0.31 0.03
CA GLU A 46 13.58 1.03 0.28
C GLU A 46 12.92 0.54 1.57
N ILE A 47 12.79 -0.78 1.76
CA ILE A 47 12.28 -1.39 3.00
C ILE A 47 13.10 -0.91 4.22
N GLY A 48 14.43 -0.90 4.11
CA GLY A 48 15.32 -0.43 5.17
C GLY A 48 15.15 1.05 5.52
N ASN A 49 14.94 1.91 4.53
CA ASN A 49 14.69 3.33 4.76
C ASN A 49 13.33 3.55 5.43
N THR A 50 12.28 2.88 4.94
CA THR A 50 10.95 2.96 5.54
C THR A 50 10.92 2.47 6.98
N ALA A 51 11.60 1.36 7.29
CA ALA A 51 11.71 0.86 8.65
C ALA A 51 12.35 1.88 9.60
N LYS A 52 13.42 2.58 9.14
CA LYS A 52 14.08 3.65 9.90
C LYS A 52 13.16 4.84 10.11
N GLU A 53 12.46 5.30 9.08
CA GLU A 53 11.53 6.43 9.16
C GLU A 53 10.37 6.16 10.12
N LEU A 54 9.86 4.92 10.12
CA LEU A 54 8.78 4.50 11.02
C LEU A 54 9.27 4.11 12.43
N GLY A 55 10.59 4.02 12.65
CA GLY A 55 11.17 3.59 13.92
C GLY A 55 10.84 2.13 14.28
N ILE A 56 10.67 1.26 13.30
CA ILE A 56 10.34 -0.16 13.50
C ILE A 56 11.45 -1.09 12.99
N PRO A 57 11.51 -2.35 13.46
CA PRO A 57 12.46 -3.33 12.95
C PRO A 57 12.29 -3.58 11.45
N TYR A 58 13.41 -3.73 10.74
CA TYR A 58 13.43 -4.05 9.31
C TYR A 58 12.57 -5.27 8.98
N GLU A 59 12.64 -6.30 9.82
CA GLU A 59 11.93 -7.57 9.67
C GLU A 59 10.41 -7.36 9.64
N LYS A 60 9.88 -6.39 10.40
CA LYS A 60 8.44 -6.08 10.38
C LYS A 60 8.02 -5.46 9.05
N CYS A 61 8.80 -4.52 8.51
CA CYS A 61 8.55 -3.95 7.18
C CYS A 61 8.66 -5.02 6.09
N ALA A 62 9.68 -5.88 6.17
CA ALA A 62 9.87 -6.96 5.20
C ALA A 62 8.68 -7.94 5.21
N GLN A 63 8.24 -8.38 6.40
CA GLN A 63 7.07 -9.25 6.55
C GLN A 63 5.79 -8.62 5.99
N PHE A 64 5.56 -7.33 6.25
CA PHE A 64 4.41 -6.62 5.71
C PHE A 64 4.39 -6.61 4.18
N ILE A 65 5.54 -6.32 3.55
CA ILE A 65 5.66 -6.33 2.08
C ILE A 65 5.49 -7.74 1.52
N GLU A 66 6.06 -8.75 2.17
CA GLU A 66 5.91 -10.15 1.77
C GLU A 66 4.44 -10.59 1.77
N GLN A 67 3.68 -10.24 2.82
CA GLN A 67 2.25 -10.54 2.90
C GLN A 67 1.46 -9.90 1.75
N ILE A 68 1.75 -8.63 1.44
CA ILE A 68 1.10 -7.94 0.30
C ILE A 68 1.40 -8.67 -1.02
N LEU A 69 2.65 -9.08 -1.23
CA LEU A 69 3.05 -9.78 -2.46
C LEU A 69 2.41 -11.16 -2.57
N GLN A 70 2.39 -11.94 -1.48
CA GLN A 70 1.75 -13.26 -1.45
C GLN A 70 0.26 -13.16 -1.77
N ASP A 71 -0.46 -12.23 -1.13
CA ASP A 71 -1.88 -11.99 -1.41
C ASP A 71 -2.13 -11.67 -2.88
N VAL A 72 -1.28 -10.81 -3.46
CA VAL A 72 -1.39 -10.41 -4.87
C VAL A 72 -1.14 -11.59 -5.82
N VAL A 73 -0.13 -12.42 -5.54
CA VAL A 73 0.21 -13.59 -6.38
C VAL A 73 -0.90 -14.63 -6.35
N ILE A 74 -1.47 -14.90 -5.17
CA ILE A 74 -2.60 -15.84 -5.01
C ILE A 74 -3.80 -15.37 -5.85
N ASP A 75 -4.16 -14.09 -5.75
CA ASP A 75 -5.28 -13.52 -6.51
C ASP A 75 -5.11 -13.69 -8.03
N ILE A 76 -3.89 -13.44 -8.55
CA ILE A 76 -3.60 -13.58 -9.99
C ILE A 76 -3.69 -15.06 -10.41
N SER A 77 -3.17 -15.98 -9.59
CA SER A 77 -3.21 -17.42 -9.89
C SER A 77 -4.65 -17.96 -9.95
N LEU A 78 -5.55 -17.43 -9.10
CA LEU A 78 -6.96 -17.78 -9.12
C LEU A 78 -7.69 -17.21 -10.34
N ALA A 79 -7.30 -16.03 -10.84
CA ALA A 79 -7.91 -15.40 -12.00
C ALA A 79 -7.54 -16.05 -13.35
N LEU A 80 -6.51 -16.91 -13.37
CA LEU A 80 -6.01 -17.60 -14.56
C LEU A 80 -6.51 -19.05 -14.70
N LYS A 81 -7.36 -19.53 -13.77
CA LYS A 81 -8.01 -20.85 -13.81
C LYS A 81 -9.44 -20.71 -14.31
#